data_AF-A0A0D9NV00-F1
#
_entry.id   AF-A0A0D9NV00-F1
#
_cell.length_a   1.000
_cell.length_b   1.000
_cell.length_c   1.000
_cell.angle_alpha   90.00
_cell.angle_beta   90.00
_cell.angle_gamma   90.00
#
_symmetry.space_group_name_H-M   'P 1'
#
loop_
_entity.id
_entity.type
_entity.pdbx_description
1 polymer ?
#
loop_
_entity_poly.entity_id
_entity_poly.type
_entity_poly.pdbx_seq_one_letter_code
_entity_poly.pdbx_strand_id
1 'polypeptide(L)'
;MPVFSFYIFDRHTECIYSKSWLPAQRPSSRITTSASDDAKLIFGTVFSLRNMVRKLGGDDDAFISYRTGQYKLHYYETPANLRFVLLTDTASPSMRNVLHQIYINLWVEYGAYPAASFASFMALVPILSFSLLLTKCASIVVKNPLAPVEHKGGEGVKNELFELGLDQFIRGLM
;
A
#
# COMPACT_ATOMS: atom_id res chain seq x y z
N MET A 1 -4.32 3.53 17.83
CA MET A 1 -4.84 2.18 17.43
C MET A 1 -3.74 1.44 16.68
N PRO A 2 -3.34 0.20 17.03
CA PRO A 2 -2.09 -0.35 16.52
C PRO A 2 -2.19 -0.88 15.09
N VAL A 3 -1.18 -0.55 14.29
CA VAL A 3 -0.89 -1.16 13.00
C VAL A 3 0.18 -2.23 13.21
N PHE A 4 -0.09 -3.44 12.75
CA PHE A 4 0.81 -4.58 12.94
C PHE A 4 1.86 -4.64 11.83
N SER A 5 1.39 -4.82 10.60
CA SER A 5 2.23 -5.04 9.43
C SER A 5 1.61 -4.46 8.16
N PHE A 6 2.46 -4.13 7.20
CA PHE A 6 2.09 -3.59 5.90
C PHE A 6 2.88 -4.29 4.80
N TYR A 7 2.19 -4.62 3.72
CA TYR A 7 2.73 -5.34 2.58
C TYR A 7 2.28 -4.67 1.28
N ILE A 8 3.18 -4.65 0.30
CA ILE A 8 2.90 -4.19 -1.06
C ILE A 8 3.23 -5.33 -2.01
N PHE A 9 2.25 -5.71 -2.82
CA PHE A 9 2.42 -6.71 -3.86
C PHE A 9 2.31 -6.10 -5.25
N ASP A 10 3.12 -6.63 -6.16
CA ASP A 10 3.09 -6.29 -7.57
C ASP A 10 1.97 -7.03 -8.32
N ARG A 11 1.77 -6.65 -9.59
CA ARG A 11 1.00 -7.38 -10.59
C ARG A 11 1.46 -8.83 -10.76
N HIS A 12 2.77 -9.07 -10.65
CA HIS A 12 3.41 -10.38 -10.81
C HIS A 12 3.37 -11.25 -9.55
N THR A 13 2.64 -10.82 -8.51
CA THR A 13 2.49 -11.56 -7.25
C THR A 13 3.75 -11.59 -6.38
N GLU A 14 4.74 -10.78 -6.71
CA GLU A 14 5.94 -10.59 -5.90
C GLU A 14 5.67 -9.60 -4.76
N CYS A 15 6.17 -9.90 -3.57
CA CYS A 15 6.16 -8.98 -2.44
C CYS A 15 7.28 -7.97 -2.64
N ILE A 16 6.93 -6.74 -3.04
CA ILE A 16 7.89 -5.67 -3.29
C ILE A 16 8.35 -5.06 -1.96
N TYR A 17 7.44 -4.95 -0.99
CA TYR A 17 7.72 -4.32 0.30
C TYR A 17 6.99 -5.04 1.43
N SER A 18 7.70 -5.24 2.53
CA SER A 18 7.14 -5.74 3.78
C SER A 18 7.73 -4.97 4.96
N LYS A 19 6.86 -4.47 5.82
CA LYS A 19 7.25 -3.80 7.07
C LYS A 19 6.33 -4.23 8.19
N SER A 20 6.91 -4.49 9.36
CA SER A 20 6.19 -4.82 10.58
C SER A 20 6.64 -3.89 11.70
N TRP A 21 5.69 -3.20 12.34
CA TRP A 21 5.97 -2.28 13.45
C TRP A 21 5.83 -2.95 14.80
N LEU A 22 4.81 -3.78 14.93
CA LEU A 22 4.52 -4.55 16.13
C LEU A 22 4.52 -6.02 15.76
N PRO A 23 5.03 -6.92 16.61
CA PRO A 23 4.58 -8.29 16.52
C PRO A 23 3.06 -8.23 16.72
N ALA A 24 2.27 -8.48 15.68
CA ALA A 24 0.89 -8.91 15.87
C ALA A 24 0.92 -9.90 17.03
N GLN A 25 0.05 -9.77 18.04
CA GLN A 25 0.03 -10.70 19.16
C GLN A 25 -0.25 -12.09 18.58
N ARG A 26 0.85 -12.79 18.31
CA ARG A 26 0.89 -14.03 17.54
C ARG A 26 0.59 -15.13 18.56
N PRO A 27 -0.43 -15.96 18.34
CA PRO A 27 -0.59 -17.15 19.17
C PRO A 27 0.70 -17.97 19.07
N SER A 28 1.18 -18.41 20.23
CA SER A 28 2.52 -18.98 20.53
C SER A 28 2.92 -20.25 19.77
N SER A 29 2.23 -20.63 18.68
CA SER A 29 2.35 -21.95 18.04
C SER A 29 2.80 -21.92 16.58
N ARG A 30 3.36 -20.82 16.07
CA ARG A 30 3.89 -20.79 14.69
C ARG A 30 5.36 -21.16 14.64
N ILE A 31 5.66 -22.14 13.78
CA ILE A 31 6.93 -22.34 13.09
C ILE A 31 7.50 -20.97 12.70
N THR A 32 8.77 -20.70 12.98
CA THR A 32 9.48 -19.48 12.56
C THR A 32 9.51 -19.39 11.04
N THR A 33 8.44 -18.86 10.45
CA THR A 33 8.35 -18.60 9.01
C THR A 33 9.11 -17.33 8.67
N SER A 34 9.82 -17.34 7.55
CA SER A 34 10.50 -16.14 7.05
C SER A 34 9.45 -15.09 6.65
N ALA A 35 9.81 -13.80 6.70
CA ALA A 35 8.89 -12.73 6.27
C ALA A 35 8.39 -12.91 4.82
N SER A 36 9.20 -13.55 3.97
CA SER A 36 8.83 -13.96 2.61
C SER A 36 7.77 -15.05 2.56
N ASP A 37 7.80 -16.01 3.49
CA ASP A 37 6.79 -17.08 3.54
C ASP A 37 5.44 -16.56 4.05
N ASP A 38 5.48 -15.67 5.05
CA ASP A 38 4.28 -14.98 5.54
C ASP A 38 3.64 -14.13 4.42
N ALA A 39 4.45 -13.46 3.61
CA ALA A 39 3.96 -12.70 2.45
C ALA A 39 3.26 -13.60 1.41
N LYS A 40 3.80 -14.78 1.12
CA LYS A 40 3.16 -15.77 0.22
C LYS A 40 1.82 -16.27 0.78
N LEU A 41 1.75 -16.53 2.08
CA LEU A 41 0.50 -16.94 2.75
C LEU A 41 -0.57 -15.85 2.70
N ILE A 42 -0.20 -14.60 3.00
CA ILE A 42 -1.10 -13.45 2.93
C ILE A 42 -1.59 -13.26 1.49
N PHE A 43 -0.68 -13.35 0.51
CA PHE A 43 -1.03 -13.28 -0.90
C PHE A 43 -2.05 -14.36 -1.30
N GLY A 44 -1.79 -15.62 -0.94
CA GLY A 44 -2.70 -16.73 -1.23
C GLY A 44 -4.08 -16.56 -0.60
N THR A 45 -4.15 -16.00 0.60
CA THR A 45 -5.40 -15.70 1.30
C THR A 45 -6.20 -14.64 0.56
N VAL A 46 -5.57 -13.51 0.21
CA VAL A 46 -6.21 -12.42 -0.53
C VAL A 46 -6.65 -12.86 -1.92
N PHE A 47 -5.82 -13.65 -2.62
CA PHE A 47 -6.15 -14.17 -3.93
C PHE A 47 -7.39 -15.09 -3.90
N SER A 48 -7.44 -15.98 -2.91
CA SER A 48 -8.57 -16.90 -2.71
C SER A 48 -9.85 -16.14 -2.38
N LEU A 49 -9.78 -15.18 -1.45
CA LEU A 49 -10.93 -14.36 -1.05
C LEU A 49 -11.43 -13.47 -2.19
N ARG A 50 -10.53 -12.85 -2.97
CA ARG A 50 -10.90 -12.06 -4.14
C ARG A 50 -11.65 -12.90 -5.17
N ASN A 51 -11.14 -14.09 -5.47
CA ASN A 51 -11.80 -14.99 -6.42
C ASN A 51 -13.16 -15.46 -5.90
N MET A 52 -13.30 -15.69 -4.60
CA MET A 52 -14.57 -16.03 -3.97
C MET A 52 -15.57 -14.88 -4.07
N VAL A 53 -15.17 -13.65 -3.71
CA VAL A 53 -16.03 -12.46 -3.78
C VAL A 53 -16.48 -12.21 -5.22
N ARG A 54 -15.58 -12.31 -6.21
CA ARG A 54 -15.98 -12.16 -7.62
C ARG A 54 -16.95 -13.23 -8.10
N LYS A 55 -16.80 -14.47 -7.62
CA LYS A 55 -17.74 -15.56 -7.96
C LYS A 55 -19.10 -15.42 -7.28
N LEU A 56 -19.17 -14.79 -6.12
CA LEU A 56 -20.41 -14.66 -5.33
C LEU A 56 -21.13 -13.32 -5.55
N GLY A 57 -20.39 -12.23 -5.65
CA GLY A 57 -20.90 -10.85 -5.77
C GLY A 57 -21.01 -10.34 -7.20
N GLY A 58 -20.50 -11.07 -8.21
CA GLY A 58 -20.47 -10.63 -9.61
C GLY A 58 -19.27 -9.73 -9.93
N ASP A 59 -19.30 -9.07 -11.09
CA ASP A 59 -18.16 -8.28 -11.59
C ASP A 59 -17.99 -6.91 -10.93
N ASP A 60 -19.03 -6.38 -10.29
CA ASP A 60 -19.01 -5.06 -9.66
C ASP A 60 -18.52 -5.10 -8.20
N ASP A 61 -18.45 -6.28 -7.58
CA ASP A 61 -18.01 -6.43 -6.19
C ASP A 61 -16.51 -6.77 -6.10
N ALA A 62 -15.80 -5.94 -5.34
CA ALA A 62 -14.36 -6.05 -5.15
C ALA A 62 -14.04 -6.29 -3.69
N PHE A 63 -13.11 -7.21 -3.42
CA PHE A 63 -12.66 -7.49 -2.07
C PHE A 63 -12.12 -6.24 -1.37
N ILE A 64 -12.67 -5.87 -0.20
CA ILE A 64 -12.28 -4.66 0.54
C ILE A 64 -11.44 -4.99 1.78
N SER A 65 -11.94 -5.88 2.64
CA SER A 65 -11.26 -6.24 3.88
C SER A 65 -11.84 -7.52 4.47
N TYR A 66 -11.04 -8.24 5.24
CA TYR A 66 -11.55 -9.31 6.11
C TYR A 66 -11.18 -9.04 7.56
N ARG A 67 -12.06 -9.46 8.47
CA ARG A 67 -11.87 -9.34 9.91
C ARG A 67 -11.77 -10.73 10.52
N THR A 68 -10.77 -10.91 11.37
CA THR A 68 -10.66 -12.09 12.25
C THR A 68 -10.90 -11.65 13.69
N GLY A 69 -10.85 -12.59 14.64
CA GLY A 69 -10.98 -12.29 16.07
C GLY A 69 -9.81 -11.50 16.67
N GLN A 70 -8.66 -11.44 15.99
CA GLN A 70 -7.42 -10.84 16.52
C GLN A 70 -6.91 -9.66 15.70
N TYR A 71 -7.20 -9.64 14.40
CA TYR A 71 -6.76 -8.57 13.51
C TYR A 71 -7.74 -8.37 12.36
N LYS A 72 -7.63 -7.23 11.71
CA LYS A 72 -8.34 -6.91 10.48
C LYS A 72 -7.33 -6.62 9.37
N LEU A 73 -7.56 -7.19 8.20
CA LEU A 73 -6.76 -6.93 7.02
C LEU A 73 -7.54 -6.04 6.07
N HIS A 74 -6.92 -4.93 5.70
CA HIS A 74 -7.43 -4.00 4.71
C HIS A 74 -6.70 -4.22 3.39
N TYR A 75 -7.48 -4.28 2.31
CA TYR A 75 -6.98 -4.47 0.95
C TYR A 75 -7.32 -3.25 0.11
N TYR A 76 -6.35 -2.79 -0.67
CA TYR A 76 -6.54 -1.72 -1.64
C TYR A 76 -5.79 -2.06 -2.93
N GLU A 77 -6.54 -2.20 -4.02
CA GLU A 77 -6.01 -2.41 -5.37
C GLU A 77 -6.03 -1.07 -6.12
N THR A 78 -4.91 -0.70 -6.72
CA THR A 78 -4.81 0.49 -7.58
C THR A 78 -5.09 0.13 -9.03
N PRO A 79 -5.41 1.12 -9.89
CA PRO A 79 -5.56 0.88 -11.34
C PRO A 79 -4.28 0.38 -12.01
N ALA A 80 -3.11 0.54 -11.39
CA ALA A 80 -1.84 -0.03 -11.84
C ALA A 80 -1.64 -1.50 -11.39
N ASN A 81 -2.69 -2.14 -10.86
CA ASN A 81 -2.68 -3.50 -10.30
C ASN A 81 -1.69 -3.71 -9.13
N LEU A 82 -1.26 -2.62 -8.47
CA LEU A 82 -0.52 -2.70 -7.22
C LEU A 82 -1.50 -2.96 -6.08
N ARG A 83 -1.12 -3.87 -5.19
CA ARG A 83 -1.98 -4.33 -4.11
C ARG A 83 -1.36 -3.97 -2.79
N PHE A 84 -2.01 -3.05 -2.09
CA PHE A 84 -1.61 -2.62 -0.76
C PHE A 84 -2.42 -3.40 0.27
N VAL A 85 -1.69 -3.99 1.22
CA VAL A 85 -2.26 -4.81 2.28
C VAL A 85 -1.79 -4.28 3.63
N LEU A 86 -2.75 -3.93 4.48
CA LEU A 86 -2.47 -3.39 5.81
C LEU A 86 -3.17 -4.22 6.87
N LEU A 87 -2.42 -4.66 7.88
CA LEU A 87 -2.92 -5.37 9.05
C LEU A 87 -3.02 -4.42 10.24
N THR A 88 -4.22 -4.31 10.79
CA THR A 88 -4.55 -3.43 11.91
C THR A 88 -5.38 -4.17 12.94
N ASP A 89 -5.68 -3.50 14.05
CA ASP A 89 -6.56 -4.03 15.08
C ASP A 89 -8.03 -4.15 14.62
N THR A 90 -8.77 -5.05 15.25
CA THR A 90 -10.19 -5.33 14.98
C THR A 90 -11.12 -4.17 15.29
N ALA A 91 -10.74 -3.27 16.20
CA ALA A 91 -11.48 -2.04 16.49
C ALA A 91 -11.39 -1.01 15.34
N SER A 92 -10.48 -1.21 14.39
CA SER A 92 -10.22 -0.25 13.32
C SER A 92 -11.34 -0.20 12.28
N PRO A 93 -11.88 1.00 11.94
CA PRO A 93 -12.71 1.16 10.76
C PRO A 93 -11.92 0.86 9.48
N SER A 94 -12.58 0.90 8.33
CA SER A 94 -11.92 0.65 7.04
C SER A 94 -10.81 1.68 6.77
N MET A 95 -9.55 1.27 6.86
CA MET A 95 -8.37 2.11 6.57
C MET A 95 -8.14 2.30 5.06
N ARG A 96 -9.18 2.16 4.21
CA ARG A 96 -9.05 2.29 2.75
C ARG A 96 -8.66 3.71 2.35
N ASN A 97 -9.21 4.71 3.03
CA ASN A 97 -8.84 6.12 2.81
C ASN A 97 -7.36 6.34 3.13
N VAL A 98 -6.88 5.72 4.20
CA VAL A 98 -5.48 5.77 4.63
C VAL A 98 -4.58 5.11 3.59
N LEU A 99 -4.94 3.92 3.10
CA LEU A 99 -4.23 3.22 2.02
C LEU A 99 -4.19 4.05 0.72
N HIS A 100 -5.28 4.72 0.38
CA HIS A 100 -5.34 5.63 -0.76
C HIS A 100 -4.43 6.85 -0.60
N GLN A 101 -4.37 7.43 0.60
CA GLN A 101 -3.43 8.52 0.92
C GLN A 101 -1.97 8.06 0.85
N ILE A 102 -1.66 6.86 1.35
CA ILE A 102 -0.32 6.27 1.20
C ILE A 102 0.04 6.10 -0.27
N TYR A 103 -0.92 5.67 -1.10
CA TYR A 103 -0.67 5.55 -2.53
C TYR A 103 -0.36 6.90 -3.18
N ILE A 104 -1.19 7.93 -2.97
CA ILE A 104 -1.00 9.24 -3.62
C ILE A 104 0.23 9.98 -3.07
N ASN A 105 0.37 10.06 -1.75
CA ASN A 105 1.37 10.94 -1.12
C ASN A 105 2.71 10.25 -0.90
N LEU A 106 2.77 8.93 -0.81
CA LEU A 106 4.03 8.22 -0.57
C LEU A 106 4.46 7.43 -1.81
N TRP A 107 3.59 6.58 -2.35
CA TRP A 107 3.98 5.69 -3.44
C TRP A 107 4.20 6.42 -4.77
N VAL A 108 3.28 7.30 -5.18
CA VAL A 108 3.44 8.09 -6.42
C VAL A 108 4.63 9.06 -6.27
N GLU A 109 4.80 9.66 -5.10
CA GLU A 109 5.86 10.64 -4.83
C GLU A 109 7.27 10.01 -4.79
N TYR A 110 7.45 8.91 -4.04
CA TYR A 110 8.78 8.34 -3.76
C TYR A 110 9.06 7.01 -4.47
N GLY A 111 8.02 6.27 -4.86
CA GLY A 111 8.13 4.93 -5.47
C GLY A 111 8.06 4.92 -7.00
N ALA A 112 7.30 5.83 -7.61
CA ALA A 112 7.13 5.87 -9.07
C ALA A 112 8.08 6.84 -9.79
N TYR A 113 8.51 7.92 -9.11
CA TYR A 113 9.41 8.92 -9.67
C TYR A 113 10.68 9.02 -8.80
N PRO A 114 11.85 8.56 -9.27
CA PRO A 114 13.08 8.74 -8.52
C PRO A 114 13.40 10.24 -8.39
N ALA A 115 13.26 10.76 -7.16
CA ALA A 115 13.92 11.89 -6.50
C ALA A 115 14.09 13.27 -7.18
N ALA A 116 13.82 13.46 -8.48
CA ALA A 116 14.17 14.70 -9.17
C ALA A 116 13.01 15.70 -9.37
N SER A 117 11.74 15.27 -9.20
CA SER A 117 10.60 16.14 -9.55
C SER A 117 9.87 16.77 -8.36
N PHE A 118 10.05 16.23 -7.14
CA PHE A 118 9.22 16.64 -5.99
C PHE A 118 9.81 17.77 -5.14
N ALA A 119 11.13 17.90 -5.06
CA ALA A 119 11.78 19.02 -4.36
C ALA A 119 11.37 20.39 -4.94
N SER A 120 11.03 20.44 -6.24
CA SER A 120 10.51 21.65 -6.91
C SER A 120 9.03 21.91 -6.61
N PHE A 121 8.27 20.89 -6.20
CA PHE A 121 6.82 20.97 -5.98
C PHE A 121 6.50 21.44 -4.56
N MET A 122 7.17 20.91 -3.52
CA MET A 122 6.94 21.30 -2.12
C MET A 122 7.50 22.69 -1.77
N ALA A 123 8.53 23.18 -2.47
CA ALA A 123 9.09 24.50 -2.24
C ALA A 123 8.15 25.68 -2.64
N LEU A 124 7.05 25.41 -3.35
CA LEU A 124 6.11 26.43 -3.86
C LEU A 124 4.72 26.39 -3.20
N VAL A 125 4.48 25.48 -2.26
CA VAL A 125 3.15 25.23 -1.69
C VAL A 125 2.59 26.33 -0.75
N PRO A 126 3.35 27.27 -0.15
CA PRO A 126 2.68 28.25 0.70
C PRO A 126 1.98 29.38 -0.08
N ILE A 127 2.00 29.44 -1.43
CA ILE A 127 1.62 30.67 -2.17
C ILE A 127 0.53 30.50 -3.23
N LEU A 128 0.29 29.32 -3.83
CA LEU A 128 -0.67 29.22 -4.93
C LEU A 128 -1.91 28.38 -4.62
N SER A 129 -2.99 29.14 -4.45
CA SER A 129 -4.40 28.80 -4.59
C SER A 129 -4.72 27.53 -5.41
N PHE A 130 -5.68 26.79 -4.85
CA PHE A 130 -6.32 25.52 -5.25
C PHE A 130 -6.59 25.32 -6.76
N SER A 131 -6.59 26.39 -7.57
CA SER A 131 -6.88 26.36 -9.01
C SER A 131 -5.75 25.78 -9.87
N LEU A 132 -4.48 25.80 -9.43
CA LEU A 132 -3.37 25.24 -10.22
C LEU A 132 -3.20 23.72 -10.09
N LEU A 133 -3.87 23.10 -9.11
CA LEU A 133 -3.83 21.64 -8.89
C LEU A 133 -4.50 20.89 -10.06
N LEU A 134 -5.60 21.43 -10.59
CA LEU A 134 -6.32 20.87 -11.74
C LEU A 134 -5.51 20.91 -13.05
N THR A 135 -4.73 21.96 -13.28
CA THR A 135 -4.00 22.12 -14.56
C THR A 135 -2.74 21.25 -14.65
N LYS A 136 -2.09 20.92 -13.51
CA LYS A 136 -0.92 20.01 -13.50
C LYS A 136 -1.29 18.52 -13.51
N CYS A 137 -2.47 18.15 -13.02
CA CYS A 137 -2.99 16.78 -13.18
C CYS A 137 -3.12 16.39 -14.67
N ALA A 138 -3.47 17.34 -15.54
CA ALA A 138 -3.61 17.08 -16.98
C ALA A 138 -2.29 16.76 -17.69
N SER A 139 -1.14 17.25 -17.20
CA SER A 139 0.16 17.02 -17.85
C SER A 139 0.90 15.79 -17.31
N ILE A 140 0.56 15.32 -16.11
CA ILE A 140 1.05 14.05 -15.54
C ILE A 140 0.41 12.84 -16.23
N VAL A 141 -0.81 12.99 -16.77
CA VAL A 141 -1.51 11.93 -17.52
C VAL A 141 -0.82 11.57 -18.84
N VAL A 142 0.06 12.42 -19.39
CA VAL A 142 0.62 12.24 -20.75
C VAL A 142 2.08 11.76 -20.77
N LYS A 143 2.76 11.64 -19.62
CA LYS A 143 4.14 11.15 -19.60
C LYS A 143 4.25 9.74 -19.04
N ASN A 144 4.14 8.82 -20.00
CA ASN A 144 4.60 7.44 -20.00
C ASN A 144 3.66 6.39 -19.37
N PRO A 145 2.80 5.76 -20.19
CA PRO A 145 1.97 4.62 -19.79
C PRO A 145 2.75 3.30 -19.58
N LEU A 146 4.09 3.32 -19.69
CA LEU A 146 4.95 2.12 -19.67
C LEU A 146 6.30 2.38 -18.97
N ALA A 147 6.33 3.04 -17.80
CA ALA A 147 7.48 2.83 -16.93
C ALA A 147 7.29 1.46 -16.25
N PRO A 148 8.15 0.46 -16.51
CA PRO A 148 8.08 -0.79 -15.78
C PRO A 148 8.58 -0.47 -14.37
N VAL A 149 7.68 -0.19 -13.42
CA VAL A 149 7.99 -0.33 -11.99
C VAL A 149 7.97 -1.84 -11.67
N GLU A 150 8.64 -2.63 -12.51
CA GLU A 150 8.92 -4.04 -12.26
C GLU A 150 10.21 -4.09 -11.45
N HIS A 151 10.11 -3.80 -10.15
CA HIS A 151 11.20 -4.07 -9.23
C HIS A 151 11.25 -5.57 -8.98
N LYS A 152 11.76 -6.35 -9.95
CA LYS A 152 12.04 -7.77 -9.76
C LYS A 152 12.89 -7.93 -8.51
N GLY A 153 12.36 -8.59 -7.49
CA GLY A 153 13.05 -8.79 -6.21
C GLY A 153 13.02 -7.62 -5.21
N GLY A 154 12.20 -6.58 -5.42
CA GLY A 154 11.97 -5.53 -4.42
C GLY A 154 13.14 -4.55 -4.19
N GLU A 155 14.17 -4.58 -5.03
CA GLU A 155 15.44 -3.87 -4.81
C GLU A 155 15.36 -2.34 -4.96
N GLY A 156 14.22 -1.78 -5.40
CA GLY A 156 14.05 -0.33 -5.61
C GLY A 156 13.11 0.40 -4.65
N VAL A 157 12.41 -0.32 -3.76
CA VAL A 157 11.35 0.26 -2.92
C VAL A 157 11.79 0.56 -1.49
N LYS A 158 12.94 0.04 -1.06
CA LYS A 158 13.61 0.42 0.19
C LYS A 158 14.27 1.80 0.10
N ASN A 159 13.53 2.77 -0.41
CA ASN A 159 13.94 4.15 -0.32
C ASN A 159 13.73 4.59 1.14
N GLU A 160 14.80 4.99 1.83
CA GLU A 160 14.73 5.42 3.23
C GLU A 160 13.70 6.55 3.42
N LEU A 161 13.52 7.41 2.41
CA LEU A 161 12.50 8.46 2.41
C LEU A 161 11.07 7.90 2.43
N PHE A 162 10.81 6.81 1.69
CA PHE A 162 9.53 6.13 1.71
C PHE A 162 9.28 5.49 3.09
N GLU A 163 10.30 4.85 3.67
CA GLU A 163 10.17 4.24 4.98
C GLU A 163 9.94 5.26 6.10
N LEU A 164 10.62 6.40 6.06
CA LEU A 164 10.47 7.50 7.02
C LEU A 164 9.09 8.16 6.88
N GLY A 165 8.66 8.45 5.65
CA GLY A 165 7.33 8.99 5.38
C GLY A 165 6.23 8.04 5.85
N LEU A 166 6.38 6.74 5.60
CA LEU A 166 5.43 5.72 6.05
C LEU A 166 5.39 5.63 7.57
N ASP A 167 6.55 5.64 8.24
CA ASP A 167 6.60 5.61 9.70
C ASP A 167 5.99 6.85 10.34
N GLN A 168 6.26 8.03 9.80
CA GLN A 168 5.65 9.27 10.27
C GLN A 168 4.13 9.25 10.09
N PHE A 169 3.67 8.75 8.94
CA PHE A 169 2.25 8.64 8.64
C PHE A 169 1.54 7.63 9.54
N ILE A 170 2.11 6.43 9.75
CA ILE A 170 1.56 5.41 10.65
C ILE A 170 1.57 5.87 12.11
N ARG A 171 2.62 6.57 12.55
CA ARG A 171 2.65 7.19 13.88
C ARG A 171 1.60 8.28 14.05
N GLY A 172 1.33 9.07 13.01
CA GLY A 172 0.24 10.07 13.03
C GLY A 172 -1.17 9.46 13.13
N LEU A 173 -1.31 8.16 12.82
CA LEU A 173 -2.56 7.41 12.96
C LEU A 173 -2.70 6.69 14.31
N MET A 174 -1.61 6.57 15.09
CA MET A 174 -1.61 5.89 16.38
C MET A 174 -2.22 6.75 17.47
#